data_AF-A0A9D2UKP8-F1
#
_entry.id   AF-A0A9D2UKP8-F1
#
_cell.length_a   1.000
_cell.length_b   1.000
_cell.length_c   1.000
_cell.angle_alpha   90.00
_cell.angle_beta   90.00
_cell.angle_gamma   90.00
#
_symmetry.space_group_name_H-M   'P 1'
#
loop_
_entity.id
_entity.type
_entity.pdbx_description
1 polymer ?
#
loop_
_entity_poly.entity_id
_entity_poly.type
_entity_poly.pdbx_seq_one_letter_code
_entity_poly.pdbx_strand_id
1 'polypeptide(L)'
;MNVSKTASSTAGLSLAAALVLPAAPAIAAPAADSDIHISEIAYTFSTDFIEVAADPGTDISGWTFGSVTRGGSVQAQENTVTVPEDTTVGDSGAVAIDVSITNSVKAGSAADGEYGSSAFVIDDDGELVDFQQIGGVVDGKGVTGTKNTFTPAPVIGQEAEPTGATAASGQSIQLTGDAWKSAAPTPNALPDSSDDGDDDGDDGETPEGVTPIADIQGTGDASPIQGKTVTTRGVVTAAYPEGGLNGYYIQTPGTGGADRADGAASDGIFVYSPDTVADTNIDDHVEVTGTVSEHYGQTQISVSASGLKTVDEPAEAVKPVEDAFPAGDEKRESLEGMLLQPSESLTVADNYNTNTYGEVVLATGEGTLDQPTDVHRPGTPEAKALEAENLDREVVLDDGATVNFLKADKDIPLPYLNKEDPVRVGAQANFTSPVVLGFDHEKWRFQPTTRLTGDNAEAVQPTSFTDTRTETPEAVGGQVSLASFNVLNYFTTTGDQLSGCQYYDDREGNHITVRGGCDARGAANVESLERQETKIVTAINKLDASVVSLMEIENSAAFGKDRDDALATLVKRLNEAAGSEKWDFVDSPAAVPSDEDVIRTALIYQPAEVAPQNESTILDDQ
;
A
#
# COMPACT_ATOMS: atom_id res chain seq x y z
N MET A 1 38.51 24.70 5.24
CA MET A 1 39.68 24.82 6.13
C MET A 1 40.25 23.43 6.35
N ASN A 2 41.42 23.14 5.79
CA ASN A 2 42.13 21.87 5.91
C ASN A 2 43.20 21.96 7.01
N VAL A 3 43.20 21.05 7.99
CA VAL A 3 44.37 20.60 8.77
C VAL A 3 44.02 19.21 9.33
N SER A 4 44.44 18.10 8.72
CA SER A 4 45.73 17.39 8.81
C SER A 4 45.72 16.24 9.81
N LYS A 5 45.97 15.04 9.28
CA LYS A 5 46.31 13.80 9.98
C LYS A 5 47.72 13.88 10.59
N THR A 6 47.93 13.18 11.70
CA THR A 6 49.25 12.61 12.05
C THR A 6 49.05 11.29 12.78
N ALA A 7 49.67 10.23 12.25
CA ALA A 7 49.78 8.90 12.83
C ALA A 7 51.04 8.79 13.71
N SER A 8 51.07 7.83 14.64
CA SER A 8 51.95 6.64 14.57
C SER A 8 52.38 6.09 15.95
N SER A 9 52.09 4.78 16.12
CA SER A 9 52.94 3.68 16.64
C SER A 9 53.57 3.68 18.04
N THR A 10 53.35 2.55 18.74
CA THR A 10 54.32 1.80 19.57
C THR A 10 53.85 0.34 19.64
N ALA A 11 54.55 -0.60 18.99
CA ALA A 11 55.67 -1.43 19.48
C ALA A 11 55.21 -2.69 20.25
N GLY A 12 55.51 -3.86 19.66
CA GLY A 12 55.10 -5.17 20.13
C GLY A 12 55.97 -5.79 21.23
N LEU A 13 55.45 -6.89 21.79
CA LEU A 13 56.23 -7.88 22.52
C LEU A 13 55.74 -9.29 22.14
N SER A 14 56.65 -10.07 21.57
CA SER A 14 56.52 -11.50 21.31
C SER A 14 56.88 -12.31 22.54
N LEU A 15 56.07 -13.31 22.90
CA LEU A 15 56.46 -14.42 23.76
C LEU A 15 55.92 -15.73 23.17
N ALA A 16 56.81 -16.67 22.87
CA ALA A 16 56.51 -18.02 22.44
C ALA A 16 56.87 -19.01 23.56
N ALA A 17 55.99 -19.95 23.88
CA ALA A 17 56.36 -21.30 24.32
C ALA A 17 55.18 -22.27 24.39
N ALA A 18 55.44 -23.46 23.83
CA ALA A 18 54.96 -24.80 24.17
C ALA A 18 53.60 -25.31 23.64
N LEU A 19 53.74 -26.26 22.70
CA LEU A 19 52.73 -27.18 22.18
C LEU A 19 52.11 -28.07 23.27
N VAL A 20 50.79 -28.27 23.19
CA VAL A 20 50.08 -29.49 23.57
C VAL A 20 49.07 -29.77 22.46
N LEU A 21 49.19 -30.93 21.81
CA LEU A 21 48.22 -31.45 20.83
C LEU A 21 47.09 -32.20 21.56
N PRO A 22 45.81 -31.90 21.28
CA PRO A 22 44.73 -32.87 21.40
C PRO A 22 44.27 -33.35 20.02
N ALA A 23 43.61 -34.50 20.04
CA ALA A 23 43.30 -35.37 18.91
C ALA A 23 42.50 -34.71 17.77
N ALA A 24 42.78 -35.17 16.55
CA ALA A 24 42.00 -34.86 15.36
C ALA A 24 40.54 -35.31 15.55
N PRO A 25 39.54 -34.44 15.33
CA PRO A 25 38.19 -34.89 15.06
C PRO A 25 38.16 -35.62 13.71
N ALA A 26 37.29 -36.61 13.61
CA ALA A 26 37.08 -37.40 12.41
C ALA A 26 36.78 -36.48 11.22
N ILE A 27 37.41 -36.76 10.08
CA ILE A 27 37.04 -36.20 8.80
C ILE A 27 35.61 -36.68 8.54
N ALA A 28 34.63 -35.79 8.74
CA ALA A 28 33.33 -35.95 8.10
C ALA A 28 33.58 -36.01 6.59
N ALA A 29 32.93 -36.95 5.92
CA ALA A 29 32.83 -36.91 4.47
C ALA A 29 32.33 -35.51 4.06
N PRO A 30 32.78 -34.96 2.91
CA PRO A 30 32.19 -33.72 2.43
C PRO A 30 30.67 -33.91 2.37
N ALA A 31 29.94 -33.00 3.00
CA ALA A 31 28.53 -32.82 2.72
C ALA A 31 28.39 -32.71 1.19
N ALA A 32 27.36 -33.34 0.62
CA ALA A 32 26.96 -33.02 -0.74
C ALA A 32 26.75 -31.49 -0.82
N ASP A 33 27.14 -30.87 -1.93
CA ASP A 33 26.81 -29.46 -2.19
C ASP A 33 25.31 -29.27 -1.92
N SER A 34 24.98 -28.38 -0.98
CA SER A 34 23.62 -27.89 -0.85
C SER A 34 23.37 -27.00 -2.06
N ASP A 35 22.46 -27.42 -2.94
CA ASP A 35 22.17 -26.73 -4.19
C ASP A 35 21.21 -25.57 -3.91
N ILE A 36 21.69 -24.55 -3.20
CA ILE A 36 20.90 -23.36 -2.86
C ILE A 36 20.82 -22.46 -4.09
N HIS A 37 19.61 -22.20 -4.57
CA HIS A 37 19.38 -21.41 -5.78
C HIS A 37 18.01 -20.71 -5.74
N ILE A 38 17.81 -19.71 -6.60
CA ILE A 38 16.51 -19.06 -6.78
C ILE A 38 15.59 -20.02 -7.54
N SER A 39 14.48 -20.42 -6.91
CA SER A 39 13.49 -21.35 -7.50
C SER A 39 12.34 -20.63 -8.19
N GLU A 40 11.97 -19.43 -7.74
CA GLU A 40 10.84 -18.67 -8.27
C GLU A 40 11.08 -17.15 -8.22
N ILE A 41 10.62 -16.44 -9.25
CA ILE A 41 10.66 -14.98 -9.31
C ILE A 41 9.28 -14.46 -9.74
N ALA A 42 8.63 -13.71 -8.87
CA ALA A 42 7.34 -13.09 -9.10
C ALA A 42 7.50 -11.57 -9.22
N TYR A 43 7.20 -10.98 -10.39
CA TYR A 43 7.52 -9.58 -10.73
C TYR A 43 6.38 -8.84 -11.48
N THR A 44 5.15 -9.35 -11.36
CA THR A 44 3.94 -8.78 -12.00
C THR A 44 2.79 -8.59 -11.02
N PHE A 45 3.10 -8.54 -9.73
CA PHE A 45 2.12 -8.56 -8.65
C PHE A 45 2.05 -7.21 -7.94
N SER A 46 1.09 -7.07 -7.02
CA SER A 46 1.06 -5.94 -6.08
C SER A 46 2.24 -5.98 -5.11
N THR A 47 2.70 -7.20 -4.77
CA THR A 47 3.95 -7.47 -4.06
C THR A 47 4.71 -8.57 -4.79
N ASP A 48 5.92 -8.21 -5.19
CA ASP A 48 6.85 -9.09 -5.88
C ASP A 48 7.64 -9.89 -4.83
N PHE A 49 8.10 -11.10 -5.20
CA PHE A 49 8.93 -11.92 -4.33
C PHE A 49 10.01 -12.67 -5.10
N ILE A 50 11.04 -13.06 -4.36
CA ILE A 50 12.12 -13.95 -4.81
C ILE A 50 12.10 -15.16 -3.88
N GLU A 51 12.00 -16.35 -4.44
CA GLU A 51 12.03 -17.61 -3.69
C GLU A 51 13.37 -18.31 -3.86
N VAL A 52 13.87 -18.88 -2.76
CA VAL A 52 15.07 -19.74 -2.76
C VAL A 52 14.69 -21.16 -2.39
N ALA A 53 15.21 -22.11 -3.16
CA ALA A 53 15.26 -23.52 -2.80
C ALA A 53 16.49 -23.81 -1.93
N ALA A 54 16.29 -24.49 -0.81
CA ALA A 54 17.38 -25.03 0.01
C ALA A 54 16.88 -26.23 0.83
N ASP A 55 17.80 -26.98 1.44
CA ASP A 55 17.42 -28.06 2.36
C ASP A 55 16.53 -27.52 3.50
N PRO A 56 15.44 -28.22 3.89
CA PRO A 56 14.64 -27.84 5.04
C PRO A 56 15.47 -27.63 6.31
N GLY A 57 15.20 -26.55 7.02
CA GLY A 57 15.94 -26.11 8.20
C GLY A 57 17.22 -25.33 7.91
N THR A 58 17.53 -25.03 6.64
CA THR A 58 18.57 -24.05 6.28
C THR A 58 18.24 -22.71 6.92
N ASP A 59 19.17 -22.17 7.70
CA ASP A 59 19.06 -20.83 8.29
C ASP A 59 19.43 -19.79 7.24
N ILE A 60 18.51 -18.87 6.96
CA ILE A 60 18.70 -17.77 6.02
C ILE A 60 18.64 -16.41 6.72
N SER A 61 18.76 -16.40 8.05
CA SER A 61 18.83 -15.17 8.84
C SER A 61 19.96 -14.27 8.36
N GLY A 62 19.68 -12.98 8.16
CA GLY A 62 20.68 -12.02 7.70
C GLY A 62 21.03 -12.08 6.21
N TRP A 63 20.45 -13.03 5.46
CA TRP A 63 20.60 -13.08 4.00
C TRP A 63 19.99 -11.83 3.36
N THR A 64 20.50 -11.42 2.21
CA THR A 64 19.98 -10.27 1.47
C THR A 64 19.45 -10.68 0.12
N PHE A 65 18.14 -10.49 -0.07
CA PHE A 65 17.44 -10.68 -1.34
C PHE A 65 17.29 -9.33 -2.03
N GLY A 66 17.38 -9.30 -3.35
CA GLY A 66 17.25 -8.02 -4.05
C GLY A 66 17.10 -8.14 -5.55
N SER A 67 16.82 -7.00 -6.18
CA SER A 67 16.75 -6.91 -7.64
C SER A 67 17.61 -5.77 -8.18
N VAL A 68 18.26 -6.02 -9.31
CA VAL A 68 18.84 -4.96 -10.14
C VAL A 68 17.94 -4.69 -11.33
N THR A 69 17.83 -3.42 -11.69
CA THR A 69 17.11 -3.03 -12.90
C THR A 69 17.92 -2.02 -13.71
N ARG A 70 17.38 -1.59 -14.86
CA ARG A 70 17.90 -0.52 -15.75
C ARG A 70 19.43 -0.39 -15.72
N GLY A 71 20.14 -1.19 -16.50
CA GLY A 71 21.60 -1.15 -16.60
C GLY A 71 22.35 -1.86 -15.48
N GLY A 72 21.67 -2.74 -14.74
CA GLY A 72 22.29 -3.69 -13.81
C GLY A 72 22.56 -3.15 -12.41
N SER A 73 21.82 -2.14 -11.93
CA SER A 73 21.98 -1.62 -10.57
C SER A 73 20.68 -1.60 -9.78
N VAL A 74 20.77 -1.77 -8.45
CA VAL A 74 19.65 -1.65 -7.50
C VAL A 74 19.14 -0.20 -7.50
N GLN A 75 17.87 0.05 -7.81
CA GLN A 75 17.38 1.42 -8.03
C GLN A 75 17.21 2.21 -6.73
N ALA A 76 16.68 1.58 -5.69
CA ALA A 76 16.39 2.18 -4.41
C ALA A 76 16.51 1.15 -3.28
N GLN A 77 16.46 1.61 -2.03
CA GLN A 77 16.69 0.77 -0.85
C GLN A 77 15.63 -0.34 -0.73
N GLU A 78 14.40 -0.05 -1.12
CA GLU A 78 13.25 -0.97 -1.13
C GLU A 78 13.39 -2.13 -2.14
N ASN A 79 14.36 -2.07 -3.06
CA ASN A 79 14.67 -3.19 -3.97
C ASN A 79 15.64 -4.20 -3.37
N THR A 80 15.91 -4.10 -2.07
CA THR A 80 16.70 -5.07 -1.29
C THR A 80 16.04 -5.28 0.07
N VAL A 81 16.01 -6.53 0.52
CA VAL A 81 15.50 -6.93 1.83
C VAL A 81 16.54 -7.80 2.51
N THR A 82 16.88 -7.47 3.74
CA THR A 82 17.68 -8.33 4.61
C THR A 82 16.73 -9.13 5.48
N VAL A 83 16.87 -10.45 5.43
CA VAL A 83 16.02 -11.41 6.11
C VAL A 83 16.17 -11.26 7.62
N PRO A 84 15.07 -11.18 8.40
CA PRO A 84 15.11 -11.13 9.85
C PRO A 84 15.83 -12.32 10.49
N GLU A 85 16.30 -12.12 11.71
CA GLU A 85 16.83 -13.21 12.54
C GLU A 85 15.79 -14.32 12.74
N ASP A 86 16.28 -15.54 12.99
CA ASP A 86 15.49 -16.75 13.23
C ASP A 86 14.63 -17.22 12.03
N THR A 87 15.00 -16.84 10.80
CA THR A 87 14.31 -17.28 9.57
C THR A 87 14.93 -18.55 9.01
N THR A 88 14.13 -19.60 8.83
CA THR A 88 14.60 -20.90 8.29
C THR A 88 13.74 -21.36 7.12
N VAL A 89 14.34 -22.13 6.21
CA VAL A 89 13.62 -22.79 5.12
C VAL A 89 12.71 -23.88 5.69
N GLY A 90 11.42 -23.83 5.32
CA GLY A 90 10.41 -24.78 5.79
C GLY A 90 10.56 -26.19 5.20
N ASP A 91 9.69 -27.10 5.63
CA ASP A 91 9.68 -28.51 5.18
C ASP A 91 9.46 -28.67 3.66
N SER A 92 8.94 -27.66 2.98
CA SER A 92 8.78 -27.61 1.53
C SER A 92 10.11 -27.51 0.77
N GLY A 93 11.20 -27.14 1.46
CA GLY A 93 12.50 -26.90 0.84
C GLY A 93 12.57 -25.57 0.07
N ALA A 94 11.63 -24.65 0.31
CA ALA A 94 11.60 -23.34 -0.33
C ALA A 94 11.16 -22.23 0.65
N VAL A 95 11.63 -21.01 0.43
CA VAL A 95 11.21 -19.81 1.17
C VAL A 95 11.13 -18.60 0.25
N ALA A 96 9.98 -17.93 0.25
CA ALA A 96 9.70 -16.75 -0.54
C ALA A 96 9.88 -15.49 0.29
N ILE A 97 10.69 -14.55 -0.21
CA ILE A 97 10.94 -13.26 0.43
C ILE A 97 10.39 -12.15 -0.46
N ASP A 98 9.48 -11.35 0.11
CA ASP A 98 8.91 -10.19 -0.55
C ASP A 98 10.02 -9.17 -0.85
N VAL A 99 10.17 -8.81 -2.12
CA VAL A 99 11.16 -7.85 -2.62
C VAL A 99 10.55 -7.11 -3.78
N SER A 100 10.58 -5.78 -3.77
CA SER A 100 10.08 -5.00 -4.92
C SER A 100 10.94 -5.21 -6.16
N ILE A 101 10.36 -5.71 -7.27
CA ILE A 101 11.06 -5.94 -8.54
C ILE A 101 10.51 -4.99 -9.61
N THR A 102 11.29 -3.96 -9.97
CA THR A 102 10.85 -3.01 -11.01
C THR A 102 10.83 -3.66 -12.40
N ASN A 103 9.78 -3.39 -13.19
CA ASN A 103 9.47 -4.14 -14.41
C ASN A 103 9.89 -3.45 -15.73
N SER A 104 10.71 -4.15 -16.51
CA SER A 104 10.83 -4.00 -17.97
C SER A 104 11.50 -5.25 -18.52
N VAL A 105 10.69 -6.25 -18.86
CA VAL A 105 11.18 -7.58 -19.25
C VAL A 105 11.09 -7.81 -20.75
N LYS A 106 12.10 -8.49 -21.31
CA LYS A 106 12.14 -8.91 -22.72
C LYS A 106 12.72 -10.31 -22.79
N ALA A 107 12.15 -11.15 -23.66
CA ALA A 107 12.67 -12.47 -23.98
C ALA A 107 13.34 -12.49 -25.36
N GLY A 108 14.19 -13.49 -25.61
CA GLY A 108 14.84 -13.69 -26.90
C GLY A 108 15.94 -12.65 -27.20
N SER A 109 16.33 -12.54 -28.47
CA SER A 109 17.45 -11.67 -28.89
C SER A 109 17.23 -10.17 -28.66
N ALA A 110 16.07 -9.76 -28.17
CA ALA A 110 15.75 -8.38 -27.78
C ALA A 110 16.23 -8.01 -26.36
N ALA A 111 16.82 -8.97 -25.64
CA ALA A 111 17.44 -8.83 -24.32
C ALA A 111 18.90 -9.34 -24.40
N ASP A 112 19.82 -8.45 -24.80
CA ASP A 112 21.24 -8.74 -25.10
C ASP A 112 22.21 -8.45 -23.93
N GLY A 113 21.73 -8.63 -22.69
CA GLY A 113 22.55 -8.50 -21.48
C GLY A 113 22.98 -7.07 -21.13
N GLU A 114 22.55 -6.05 -21.88
CA GLU A 114 22.75 -4.64 -21.51
C GLU A 114 21.60 -4.08 -20.67
N TYR A 115 20.43 -4.75 -20.69
CA TYR A 115 19.21 -4.25 -20.06
C TYR A 115 18.26 -5.41 -19.69
N GLY A 116 17.84 -5.45 -18.43
CA GLY A 116 16.88 -6.44 -17.92
C GLY A 116 16.74 -6.33 -16.40
N SER A 117 15.61 -6.80 -15.88
CA SER A 117 15.42 -6.98 -14.44
C SER A 117 16.02 -8.33 -14.04
N SER A 118 16.77 -8.36 -12.94
CA SER A 118 17.41 -9.58 -12.43
C SER A 118 17.29 -9.64 -10.91
N ALA A 119 17.08 -10.85 -10.38
CA ALA A 119 16.96 -11.16 -8.97
C ALA A 119 18.27 -11.75 -8.45
N PHE A 120 18.72 -11.35 -7.27
CA PHE A 120 19.92 -11.91 -6.62
C PHE A 120 19.66 -12.26 -5.16
N VAL A 121 20.48 -13.18 -4.65
CA VAL A 121 20.50 -13.59 -3.25
C VAL A 121 21.95 -13.60 -2.75
N ILE A 122 22.15 -13.04 -1.57
CA ILE A 122 23.45 -12.96 -0.88
C ILE A 122 23.28 -13.57 0.50
N ASP A 123 24.20 -14.43 0.92
CA ASP A 123 24.17 -15.02 2.26
C ASP A 123 24.61 -14.01 3.36
N ASP A 124 24.57 -14.45 4.62
CA ASP A 124 24.96 -13.67 5.78
C ASP A 124 26.48 -13.40 5.87
N ASP A 125 27.30 -14.22 5.22
CA ASP A 125 28.74 -14.01 5.05
C ASP A 125 29.04 -12.94 3.97
N GLY A 126 28.04 -12.54 3.19
CA GLY A 126 28.14 -11.55 2.13
C GLY A 126 28.65 -12.14 0.81
N GLU A 127 28.49 -13.44 0.58
CA GLU A 127 28.76 -14.12 -0.69
C GLU A 127 27.50 -14.15 -1.57
N LEU A 128 27.69 -13.97 -2.89
CA LEU A 128 26.58 -14.06 -3.84
C LEU A 128 26.22 -15.53 -4.03
N VAL A 129 25.00 -15.89 -3.64
CA VAL A 129 24.46 -17.27 -3.74
C VAL A 129 23.99 -17.54 -5.16
N ASP A 130 23.11 -16.68 -5.68
CA ASP A 130 22.54 -16.83 -7.01
C ASP A 130 22.16 -15.47 -7.62
N PHE A 131 22.14 -15.39 -8.95
CA PHE A 131 21.82 -14.18 -9.71
C PHE A 131 21.17 -14.51 -11.06
N GLN A 132 19.86 -14.28 -11.17
CA GLN A 132 19.03 -14.72 -12.30
C GLN A 132 18.41 -13.52 -13.03
N GLN A 133 18.55 -13.47 -14.36
CA GLN A 133 17.90 -12.47 -15.21
C GLN A 133 16.55 -12.97 -15.71
N ILE A 134 15.51 -12.17 -15.46
CA ILE A 134 14.17 -12.40 -15.99
C ILE A 134 14.17 -12.23 -17.52
N GLY A 135 13.76 -13.26 -18.25
CA GLY A 135 13.78 -13.29 -19.72
C GLY A 135 15.18 -13.53 -20.28
N GLY A 136 15.53 -12.83 -21.37
CA GLY A 136 16.82 -13.07 -22.06
C GLY A 136 16.84 -14.32 -22.95
N VAL A 137 18.04 -14.81 -23.23
CA VAL A 137 18.30 -16.03 -24.01
C VAL A 137 19.16 -16.93 -23.13
N VAL A 138 18.67 -18.13 -22.81
CA VAL A 138 19.42 -19.16 -22.07
C VAL A 138 20.78 -19.38 -22.74
N ASP A 139 21.84 -19.50 -21.93
CA ASP A 139 23.27 -19.55 -22.35
C ASP A 139 23.75 -18.29 -23.12
N GLY A 140 22.93 -17.25 -23.18
CA GLY A 140 23.25 -15.95 -23.75
C GLY A 140 23.95 -15.03 -22.75
N LYS A 141 24.21 -13.80 -23.18
CA LYS A 141 24.78 -12.78 -22.31
C LYS A 141 23.69 -12.23 -21.39
N GLY A 142 23.96 -12.24 -20.09
CA GLY A 142 23.08 -11.68 -19.08
C GLY A 142 23.43 -10.25 -18.66
N VAL A 143 22.59 -9.68 -17.79
CA VAL A 143 22.80 -8.36 -17.18
C VAL A 143 23.98 -8.41 -16.22
N THR A 144 24.97 -7.54 -16.42
CA THR A 144 26.08 -7.38 -15.48
C THR A 144 25.74 -6.38 -14.37
N GLY A 145 25.94 -6.79 -13.11
CA GLY A 145 25.80 -5.94 -11.94
C GLY A 145 26.73 -4.72 -12.01
N THR A 146 26.18 -3.52 -11.82
CA THR A 146 26.89 -2.25 -11.94
C THR A 146 26.83 -1.47 -10.64
N LYS A 147 27.95 -0.84 -10.27
CA LYS A 147 28.06 -0.10 -9.02
C LYS A 147 27.16 1.14 -8.99
N ASN A 148 26.38 1.28 -7.93
CA ASN A 148 25.76 2.55 -7.52
C ASN A 148 25.71 2.66 -5.98
N THR A 149 24.83 3.52 -5.45
CA THR A 149 24.65 3.73 -4.00
C THR A 149 24.06 2.51 -3.28
N PHE A 150 23.19 1.74 -3.93
CA PHE A 150 22.38 0.70 -3.30
C PHE A 150 22.82 -0.73 -3.68
N THR A 151 23.60 -0.89 -4.75
CA THR A 151 24.00 -2.21 -5.26
C THR A 151 25.04 -2.86 -4.33
N PRO A 152 24.75 -4.03 -3.74
CA PRO A 152 25.69 -4.72 -2.86
C PRO A 152 26.99 -5.07 -3.58
N ALA A 153 28.11 -5.01 -2.85
CA ALA A 153 29.43 -5.31 -3.40
C ALA A 153 29.55 -6.68 -4.10
N PRO A 154 28.92 -7.77 -3.60
CA PRO A 154 28.99 -9.10 -4.24
C PRO A 154 28.35 -9.17 -5.62
N VAL A 155 27.35 -8.32 -5.90
CA VAL A 155 26.64 -8.27 -7.20
C VAL A 155 27.46 -7.53 -8.25
N ILE A 156 28.30 -6.57 -7.85
CA ILE A 156 29.01 -5.68 -8.77
C ILE A 156 30.03 -6.47 -9.62
N GLY A 157 29.84 -6.43 -10.93
CA GLY A 157 30.69 -7.10 -11.92
C GLY A 157 30.32 -8.57 -12.19
N GLN A 158 29.33 -9.11 -11.48
CA GLN A 158 28.78 -10.44 -11.75
C GLN A 158 27.73 -10.36 -12.86
N GLU A 159 27.60 -11.42 -13.65
CA GLU A 159 26.62 -11.51 -14.73
C GLU A 159 25.47 -12.42 -14.27
N ALA A 160 24.24 -11.93 -14.40
CA ALA A 160 23.05 -12.71 -14.09
C ALA A 160 22.78 -13.77 -15.15
N GLU A 161 22.37 -14.96 -14.78
CA GLU A 161 22.05 -16.03 -15.73
C GLU A 161 20.67 -15.78 -16.40
N PRO A 162 20.57 -15.73 -17.74
CA PRO A 162 19.27 -15.53 -18.38
C PRO A 162 18.34 -16.73 -18.27
N THR A 163 17.19 -16.53 -17.63
CA THR A 163 16.14 -17.57 -17.46
C THR A 163 15.49 -17.97 -18.79
N GLY A 164 15.45 -17.07 -19.78
CA GLY A 164 14.72 -17.26 -21.04
C GLY A 164 13.20 -17.20 -20.92
N ALA A 165 12.66 -17.09 -19.70
CA ALA A 165 11.24 -17.11 -19.42
C ALA A 165 10.71 -15.72 -19.03
N THR A 166 9.47 -15.44 -19.44
CA THR A 166 8.73 -14.26 -18.99
C THR A 166 7.33 -14.68 -18.55
N ALA A 167 6.79 -14.02 -17.54
CA ALA A 167 5.47 -14.27 -17.00
C ALA A 167 4.45 -13.22 -17.45
N ALA A 168 3.22 -13.66 -17.68
CA ALA A 168 2.08 -12.75 -17.83
C ALA A 168 1.67 -12.19 -16.46
N SER A 169 0.80 -11.18 -16.45
CA SER A 169 0.25 -10.64 -15.21
C SER A 169 -0.49 -11.74 -14.42
N GLY A 170 -0.21 -11.84 -13.12
CA GLY A 170 -0.75 -12.88 -12.25
C GLY A 170 0.00 -14.22 -12.31
N GLN A 171 1.14 -14.27 -13.02
CA GLN A 171 2.03 -15.42 -13.08
C GLN A 171 3.44 -15.04 -12.62
N SER A 172 4.20 -16.04 -12.16
CA SER A 172 5.63 -15.96 -11.87
C SER A 172 6.42 -16.75 -12.92
N ILE A 173 7.75 -16.70 -12.83
CA ILE A 173 8.63 -17.68 -13.47
C ILE A 173 9.20 -18.61 -12.40
N GLN A 174 9.20 -19.91 -12.69
CA GLN A 174 9.62 -20.97 -11.78
C GLN A 174 10.66 -21.86 -12.47
N LEU A 175 11.68 -22.28 -11.74
CA LEU A 175 12.67 -23.23 -12.20
C LEU A 175 12.16 -24.66 -11.98
N THR A 176 11.81 -25.35 -13.06
CA THR A 176 11.32 -26.74 -13.01
C THR A 176 12.31 -27.65 -13.75
N GLY A 177 13.02 -28.50 -13.01
CA GLY A 177 14.19 -29.21 -13.54
C GLY A 177 15.28 -28.19 -13.94
N ASP A 178 15.77 -28.26 -15.17
CA ASP A 178 16.81 -27.35 -15.68
C ASP A 178 16.23 -26.17 -16.50
N ALA A 179 14.92 -25.89 -16.40
CA ALA A 179 14.26 -24.89 -17.26
C ALA A 179 13.30 -23.99 -16.49
N TRP A 180 13.41 -22.68 -16.75
CA TRP A 180 12.46 -21.70 -16.26
C TRP A 180 11.19 -21.71 -17.11
N LYS A 181 10.02 -21.75 -16.44
CA LYS A 181 8.70 -21.71 -17.07
C LYS A 181 7.83 -20.68 -16.37
N SER A 182 6.82 -20.16 -17.07
CA SER A 182 5.79 -19.33 -16.44
C SER A 182 4.67 -20.20 -15.89
N ALA A 183 4.29 -19.96 -14.65
CA ALA A 183 3.24 -20.70 -13.94
C ALA A 183 2.51 -19.80 -12.94
N ALA A 184 1.43 -20.31 -12.33
CA ALA A 184 0.80 -19.64 -11.19
C ALA A 184 1.79 -19.65 -10.00
N PRO A 185 1.88 -18.57 -9.22
CA PRO A 185 2.89 -18.46 -8.18
C PRO A 185 2.66 -19.47 -7.06
N THR A 186 3.75 -20.05 -6.54
CA THR A 186 3.71 -21.07 -5.48
C THR A 186 4.62 -20.68 -4.31
N PRO A 187 4.38 -19.55 -3.62
CA PRO A 187 5.28 -19.07 -2.60
C PRO A 187 5.46 -20.08 -1.46
N ASN A 188 6.72 -20.29 -1.08
CA ASN A 188 7.18 -21.26 -0.08
C ASN A 188 6.91 -22.72 -0.48
N ALA A 189 6.85 -23.02 -1.79
CA ALA A 189 6.68 -24.37 -2.29
C ALA A 189 7.47 -24.58 -3.59
N LEU A 190 8.28 -25.63 -3.64
CA LEU A 190 9.02 -25.95 -4.86
C LEU A 190 8.06 -26.29 -6.02
N PRO A 191 8.34 -25.81 -7.24
CA PRO A 191 7.57 -26.15 -8.42
C PRO A 191 7.68 -27.65 -8.72
N ASP A 192 6.54 -28.33 -8.89
CA ASP A 192 6.50 -29.76 -9.13
C ASP A 192 7.18 -30.12 -10.47
N SER A 193 8.21 -30.96 -10.39
CA SER A 193 8.97 -31.45 -11.55
C SER A 193 8.21 -32.44 -12.44
N SER A 194 6.96 -32.77 -12.11
CA SER A 194 6.18 -33.83 -12.76
C SER A 194 5.09 -33.38 -13.73
N ASP A 195 5.21 -32.21 -14.38
CA ASP A 195 4.34 -31.81 -15.50
C ASP A 195 4.66 -32.60 -16.79
N ASP A 196 4.40 -33.90 -16.75
CA ASP A 196 4.33 -34.85 -17.86
C ASP A 196 2.89 -35.39 -17.99
N GLY A 197 1.86 -34.55 -17.82
CA GLY A 197 0.52 -34.76 -18.40
C GLY A 197 -0.22 -36.08 -18.15
N ASP A 198 0.13 -36.87 -17.14
CA ASP A 198 -0.63 -38.03 -16.68
C ASP A 198 -1.03 -37.81 -15.21
N ASP A 199 -2.33 -37.59 -15.05
CA ASP A 199 -3.11 -37.65 -13.81
C ASP A 199 -2.88 -39.00 -13.10
N ASP A 200 -1.96 -39.02 -12.15
CA ASP A 200 -1.92 -39.98 -11.05
C ASP A 200 -1.36 -39.24 -9.83
N GLY A 201 -2.28 -38.78 -8.96
CA GLY A 201 -1.97 -38.05 -7.75
C GLY A 201 -0.94 -38.74 -6.86
N ASP A 202 0.10 -37.99 -6.49
CA ASP A 202 0.95 -38.34 -5.37
C ASP A 202 0.30 -37.78 -4.10
N ASP A 203 -0.24 -38.71 -3.31
CA ASP A 203 -0.90 -38.48 -2.05
C ASP A 203 0.13 -37.96 -1.02
N GLY A 204 0.38 -36.65 -1.01
CA GLY A 204 0.78 -35.98 0.22
C GLY A 204 -0.28 -36.31 1.26
N GLU A 205 0.09 -37.07 2.30
CA GLU A 205 -0.82 -37.69 3.25
C GLU A 205 -2.02 -36.78 3.53
N THR A 206 -3.21 -37.17 3.07
CA THR A 206 -4.44 -36.46 3.43
C THR A 206 -4.45 -36.39 4.95
N PRO A 207 -4.45 -35.20 5.56
CA PRO A 207 -4.35 -35.09 7.01
C PRO A 207 -5.38 -36.00 7.67
N GLU A 208 -4.96 -36.84 8.63
CA GLU A 208 -5.89 -37.71 9.34
C GLU A 208 -6.82 -36.86 10.22
N GLY A 209 -7.91 -36.38 9.65
CA GLY A 209 -8.98 -35.66 10.35
C GLY A 209 -9.15 -34.20 9.95
N VAL A 210 -10.15 -33.56 10.56
CA VAL A 210 -10.46 -32.14 10.41
C VAL A 210 -9.71 -31.38 11.51
N THR A 211 -8.82 -30.47 11.12
CA THR A 211 -8.14 -29.53 12.02
C THR A 211 -9.07 -28.36 12.32
N PRO A 212 -9.41 -28.07 13.60
CA PRO A 212 -10.20 -26.90 13.95
C PRO A 212 -9.53 -25.59 13.51
N ILE A 213 -10.32 -24.59 13.09
CA ILE A 213 -9.78 -23.28 12.67
C ILE A 213 -8.97 -22.63 13.80
N ALA A 214 -9.44 -22.73 15.05
CA ALA A 214 -8.72 -22.26 16.23
C ALA A 214 -7.33 -22.90 16.43
N ASP A 215 -7.12 -24.15 15.99
CA ASP A 215 -5.81 -24.79 16.07
C ASP A 215 -4.89 -24.37 14.90
N ILE A 216 -5.48 -23.94 13.78
CA ILE A 216 -4.75 -23.34 12.65
C ILE A 216 -4.29 -21.93 13.01
N GLN A 217 -5.19 -21.12 13.56
CA GLN A 217 -4.89 -19.76 13.98
C GLN A 217 -3.90 -19.74 15.16
N GLY A 218 -4.18 -20.51 16.22
CA GLY A 218 -3.44 -20.38 17.47
C GLY A 218 -3.73 -19.04 18.18
N THR A 219 -2.93 -18.71 19.20
CA THR A 219 -3.11 -17.50 20.02
C THR A 219 -2.00 -16.47 19.81
N GLY A 220 -1.12 -16.69 18.83
CA GLY A 220 -0.06 -15.77 18.46
C GLY A 220 -0.46 -14.91 17.26
N ASP A 221 0.50 -14.15 16.76
CA ASP A 221 0.45 -13.34 15.53
C ASP A 221 0.82 -14.14 14.27
N ALA A 222 1.11 -15.44 14.41
CA ALA A 222 1.36 -16.35 13.30
C ALA A 222 0.87 -17.75 13.64
N SER A 223 0.48 -18.50 12.60
CA SER A 223 0.02 -19.87 12.76
C SER A 223 1.10 -20.79 13.36
N PRO A 224 0.79 -21.60 14.40
CA PRO A 224 1.72 -22.62 14.92
C PRO A 224 1.96 -23.79 13.96
N ILE A 225 1.21 -23.84 12.85
CA ILE A 225 1.27 -24.89 11.83
C ILE A 225 1.40 -24.32 10.41
N GLN A 226 1.99 -23.13 10.29
CA GLN A 226 2.40 -22.56 9.01
C GLN A 226 3.19 -23.58 8.17
N GLY A 227 2.95 -23.59 6.86
CA GLY A 227 3.55 -24.50 5.89
C GLY A 227 2.93 -25.90 5.86
N LYS A 228 2.04 -26.25 6.79
CA LYS A 228 1.38 -27.57 6.80
C LYS A 228 0.12 -27.57 5.94
N THR A 229 -0.12 -28.68 5.25
CA THR A 229 -1.41 -28.97 4.64
C THR A 229 -2.39 -29.42 5.72
N VAL A 230 -3.57 -28.79 5.74
CA VAL A 230 -4.65 -29.08 6.68
C VAL A 230 -5.94 -29.34 5.93
N THR A 231 -6.85 -30.09 6.54
CA THR A 231 -8.26 -30.13 6.15
C THR A 231 -9.07 -29.49 7.27
N THR A 232 -9.86 -28.47 6.98
CA THR A 232 -10.72 -27.79 7.97
C THR A 232 -12.14 -27.60 7.46
N ARG A 233 -13.06 -27.29 8.37
CA ARG A 233 -14.47 -27.02 8.04
C ARG A 233 -14.93 -25.71 8.63
N GLY A 234 -15.77 -24.99 7.89
CA GLY A 234 -16.33 -23.72 8.34
C GLY A 234 -17.55 -23.30 7.52
N VAL A 235 -18.28 -22.32 8.04
CA VAL A 235 -19.35 -21.62 7.32
C VAL A 235 -18.74 -20.41 6.64
N VAL A 236 -19.00 -20.22 5.35
CA VAL A 236 -18.55 -19.04 4.60
C VAL A 236 -19.24 -17.79 5.15
N THR A 237 -18.47 -16.82 5.63
CA THR A 237 -18.97 -15.57 6.23
C THR A 237 -18.81 -14.36 5.32
N ALA A 238 -17.87 -14.43 4.36
CA ALA A 238 -17.63 -13.41 3.36
C ALA A 238 -16.98 -14.02 2.11
N ALA A 239 -17.22 -13.45 0.93
CA ALA A 239 -16.66 -13.97 -0.33
C ALA A 239 -16.34 -12.86 -1.34
N TYR A 240 -15.20 -13.00 -2.04
CA TYR A 240 -14.65 -11.99 -2.95
C TYR A 240 -14.21 -12.61 -4.29
N PRO A 241 -15.17 -13.01 -5.15
CA PRO A 241 -14.85 -13.58 -6.47
C PRO A 241 -14.33 -12.55 -7.47
N GLU A 242 -14.50 -11.27 -7.17
CA GLU A 242 -14.03 -10.14 -7.97
C GLU A 242 -13.28 -9.16 -7.05
N GLY A 243 -12.52 -8.24 -7.64
CA GLY A 243 -11.78 -7.22 -6.87
C GLY A 243 -10.39 -7.66 -6.39
N GLY A 244 -9.95 -8.88 -6.70
CA GLY A 244 -8.55 -9.29 -6.55
C GLY A 244 -8.15 -9.88 -5.21
N LEU A 245 -9.07 -10.01 -4.23
CA LEU A 245 -8.85 -10.81 -3.03
C LEU A 245 -8.89 -12.32 -3.33
N ASN A 246 -9.71 -12.74 -4.31
CA ASN A 246 -9.74 -14.09 -4.87
C ASN A 246 -9.93 -15.20 -3.82
N GLY A 247 -10.79 -14.96 -2.83
CA GLY A 247 -11.00 -15.88 -1.73
C GLY A 247 -12.23 -15.58 -0.91
N TYR A 248 -12.38 -16.28 0.20
CA TYR A 248 -13.52 -16.17 1.10
C TYR A 248 -13.09 -16.42 2.54
N TYR A 249 -13.81 -15.84 3.51
CA TYR A 249 -13.63 -16.17 4.92
C TYR A 249 -14.55 -17.31 5.31
N ILE A 250 -14.03 -18.25 6.10
CA ILE A 250 -14.83 -19.27 6.78
C ILE A 250 -14.69 -19.12 8.28
N GLN A 251 -15.74 -19.44 9.02
CA GLN A 251 -15.74 -19.43 10.48
C GLN A 251 -16.33 -20.72 11.05
N THR A 252 -15.79 -21.20 12.18
CA THR A 252 -16.25 -22.42 12.85
C THR A 252 -17.77 -22.33 13.14
N PRO A 253 -18.59 -23.34 12.77
CA PRO A 253 -20.03 -23.34 13.01
C PRO A 253 -20.42 -23.06 14.48
N GLY A 254 -21.44 -22.24 14.70
CA GLY A 254 -21.99 -21.93 16.03
C GLY A 254 -21.12 -21.01 16.91
N THR A 255 -19.98 -20.55 16.41
CA THR A 255 -19.07 -19.65 17.15
C THR A 255 -19.42 -18.17 16.97
N GLY A 256 -18.72 -17.33 17.72
CA GLY A 256 -18.98 -15.90 17.86
C GLY A 256 -20.05 -15.59 18.91
N GLY A 257 -20.73 -14.45 18.78
CA GLY A 257 -21.69 -13.97 19.78
C GLY A 257 -21.05 -13.67 21.15
N ALA A 258 -21.90 -13.43 22.15
CA ALA A 258 -21.48 -12.97 23.49
C ALA A 258 -20.83 -14.04 24.39
N ASP A 259 -20.86 -15.31 23.98
CA ASP A 259 -20.36 -16.44 24.80
C ASP A 259 -18.89 -16.80 24.48
N ARG A 260 -18.21 -16.02 23.62
CA ARG A 260 -16.80 -16.21 23.29
C ARG A 260 -15.91 -15.93 24.52
N ALA A 261 -14.90 -16.76 24.73
CA ALA A 261 -13.93 -16.58 25.81
C ALA A 261 -12.82 -15.61 25.39
N ASP A 262 -12.47 -14.67 26.28
CA ASP A 262 -11.33 -13.77 26.09
C ASP A 262 -10.02 -14.55 25.88
N GLY A 263 -9.22 -14.14 24.88
CA GLY A 263 -7.92 -14.75 24.57
C GLY A 263 -8.00 -16.12 23.91
N ALA A 264 -9.18 -16.55 23.45
CA ALA A 264 -9.30 -17.74 22.61
C ALA A 264 -8.71 -17.48 21.21
N ALA A 265 -8.08 -18.50 20.62
CA ALA A 265 -7.66 -18.48 19.23
C ALA A 265 -8.85 -18.19 18.29
N SER A 266 -8.61 -17.44 17.20
CA SER A 266 -9.67 -17.08 16.26
C SER A 266 -10.37 -18.32 15.69
N ASP A 267 -11.70 -18.22 15.55
CA ASP A 267 -12.51 -19.23 14.87
C ASP A 267 -12.72 -18.92 13.38
N GLY A 268 -12.18 -17.79 12.91
CA GLY A 268 -12.25 -17.35 11.52
C GLY A 268 -10.91 -17.50 10.82
N ILE A 269 -10.93 -17.74 9.51
CA ILE A 269 -9.72 -17.80 8.68
C ILE A 269 -10.04 -17.42 7.24
N PHE A 270 -9.10 -16.75 6.58
CA PHE A 270 -9.20 -16.49 5.14
C PHE A 270 -8.79 -17.73 4.34
N VAL A 271 -9.56 -18.04 3.30
CA VAL A 271 -9.25 -19.09 2.34
C VAL A 271 -8.97 -18.44 0.99
N TYR A 272 -7.69 -18.39 0.63
CA TYR A 272 -7.27 -17.97 -0.70
C TYR A 272 -7.56 -19.10 -1.69
N SER A 273 -8.53 -18.88 -2.58
CA SER A 273 -8.98 -19.91 -3.52
C SER A 273 -9.52 -19.28 -4.81
N PRO A 274 -8.63 -18.74 -5.67
CA PRO A 274 -9.02 -18.13 -6.94
C PRO A 274 -9.83 -19.07 -7.84
N ASP A 275 -9.56 -20.37 -7.76
CA ASP A 275 -10.22 -21.38 -8.60
C ASP A 275 -11.67 -21.69 -8.17
N THR A 276 -12.01 -21.49 -6.89
CA THR A 276 -13.28 -21.98 -6.31
C THR A 276 -14.14 -20.91 -5.66
N VAL A 277 -13.63 -19.69 -5.46
CA VAL A 277 -14.37 -18.58 -4.84
C VAL A 277 -15.68 -18.24 -5.58
N ALA A 278 -15.76 -18.47 -6.89
CA ALA A 278 -16.97 -18.25 -7.67
C ALA A 278 -18.05 -19.33 -7.44
N ASP A 279 -17.69 -20.48 -6.86
CA ASP A 279 -18.58 -21.61 -6.57
C ASP A 279 -19.07 -21.62 -5.11
N THR A 280 -18.61 -20.68 -4.28
CA THR A 280 -19.04 -20.54 -2.88
C THR A 280 -20.02 -19.39 -2.69
N ASN A 281 -20.91 -19.54 -1.72
CA ASN A 281 -21.82 -18.49 -1.27
C ASN A 281 -21.67 -18.30 0.23
N ILE A 282 -21.96 -17.09 0.71
CA ILE A 282 -22.14 -16.84 2.15
C ILE A 282 -23.20 -17.81 2.68
N ASP A 283 -22.96 -18.31 3.90
CA ASP A 283 -23.72 -19.37 4.60
C ASP A 283 -23.47 -20.81 4.12
N ASP A 284 -22.65 -21.04 3.07
CA ASP A 284 -22.27 -22.41 2.70
C ASP A 284 -21.39 -23.06 3.77
N HIS A 285 -21.70 -24.31 4.14
CA HIS A 285 -20.84 -25.13 4.99
C HIS A 285 -19.86 -25.90 4.11
N VAL A 286 -18.56 -25.62 4.28
CA VAL A 286 -17.51 -26.15 3.40
C VAL A 286 -16.44 -26.89 4.20
N GLU A 287 -15.82 -27.86 3.54
CA GLU A 287 -14.57 -28.51 3.94
C GLU A 287 -13.51 -28.08 2.93
N VAL A 288 -12.42 -27.52 3.43
CA VAL A 288 -11.30 -27.06 2.60
C VAL A 288 -10.03 -27.80 2.96
N THR A 289 -9.28 -28.23 1.96
CA THR A 289 -7.96 -28.83 2.09
C THR A 289 -6.94 -27.96 1.36
N GLY A 290 -5.92 -27.51 2.08
CA GLY A 290 -4.93 -26.59 1.55
C GLY A 290 -3.78 -26.34 2.52
N THR A 291 -2.80 -25.54 2.09
CA THR A 291 -1.60 -25.23 2.87
C THR A 291 -1.80 -23.95 3.68
N VAL A 292 -1.45 -23.99 4.97
CA VAL A 292 -1.48 -22.82 5.85
C VAL A 292 -0.30 -21.90 5.54
N SER A 293 -0.55 -20.61 5.40
CA SER A 293 0.45 -19.59 5.08
C SER A 293 0.12 -18.27 5.77
N GLU A 294 1.13 -17.43 5.98
CA GLU A 294 0.94 -16.03 6.34
C GLU A 294 1.02 -15.15 5.08
N HIS A 295 0.10 -14.21 4.93
CA HIS A 295 0.11 -13.26 3.82
C HIS A 295 -0.17 -11.85 4.34
N TYR A 296 0.81 -10.95 4.19
CA TYR A 296 0.82 -9.61 4.79
C TYR A 296 0.50 -9.57 6.31
N GLY A 297 0.90 -10.62 7.03
CA GLY A 297 0.66 -10.77 8.46
C GLY A 297 -0.69 -11.38 8.83
N GLN A 298 -1.51 -11.82 7.86
CA GLN A 298 -2.73 -12.58 8.13
C GLN A 298 -2.55 -14.07 7.85
N THR A 299 -3.05 -14.89 8.77
CA THR A 299 -3.11 -16.33 8.60
C THR A 299 -4.20 -16.72 7.61
N GLN A 300 -3.82 -17.50 6.60
CA GLN A 300 -4.73 -17.98 5.55
C GLN A 300 -4.45 -19.42 5.13
N ILE A 301 -5.40 -20.04 4.42
CA ILE A 301 -5.25 -21.35 3.78
C ILE A 301 -5.29 -21.17 2.26
N SER A 302 -4.27 -21.63 1.56
CA SER A 302 -4.24 -21.65 0.09
C SER A 302 -4.83 -22.95 -0.45
N VAL A 303 -5.90 -22.85 -1.25
CA VAL A 303 -6.74 -23.97 -1.69
C VAL A 303 -6.81 -24.03 -3.22
N SER A 304 -6.44 -25.17 -3.80
CA SER A 304 -6.57 -25.46 -5.23
C SER A 304 -8.01 -25.88 -5.61
N ALA A 305 -8.29 -25.96 -6.91
CA ALA A 305 -9.61 -26.38 -7.43
C ALA A 305 -10.20 -27.66 -6.80
N SER A 306 -9.37 -28.64 -6.44
CA SER A 306 -9.81 -29.91 -5.84
C SER A 306 -9.95 -29.87 -4.31
N GLY A 307 -9.49 -28.78 -3.69
CA GLY A 307 -9.42 -28.64 -2.24
C GLY A 307 -10.74 -28.19 -1.60
N LEU A 308 -11.73 -27.74 -2.36
CA LEU A 308 -13.05 -27.36 -1.85
C LEU A 308 -14.05 -28.51 -1.95
N LYS A 309 -14.79 -28.76 -0.86
CA LYS A 309 -15.97 -29.64 -0.83
C LYS A 309 -17.10 -28.99 -0.05
N THR A 310 -18.32 -29.00 -0.60
CA THR A 310 -19.52 -28.67 0.17
C THR A 310 -19.86 -29.78 1.16
N VAL A 311 -20.26 -29.42 2.37
CA VAL A 311 -20.64 -30.35 3.44
C VAL A 311 -22.17 -30.36 3.58
N ASP A 312 -22.79 -31.51 3.33
CA ASP A 312 -24.26 -31.67 3.42
C ASP A 312 -24.79 -31.65 4.88
N GLU A 313 -23.90 -31.81 5.87
CA GLU A 313 -24.28 -31.75 7.28
C GLU A 313 -24.71 -30.33 7.67
N PRO A 314 -25.88 -30.14 8.29
CA PRO A 314 -26.31 -28.83 8.77
C PRO A 314 -25.30 -28.24 9.76
N ALA A 315 -24.76 -27.06 9.46
CA ALA A 315 -23.98 -26.27 10.38
C ALA A 315 -24.88 -25.38 11.27
N GLU A 316 -24.51 -25.17 12.53
CA GLU A 316 -25.07 -24.06 13.31
C GLU A 316 -24.59 -22.74 12.71
N ALA A 317 -25.50 -21.79 12.52
CA ALA A 317 -25.17 -20.48 11.97
C ALA A 317 -24.13 -19.76 12.85
N VAL A 318 -23.14 -19.18 12.19
CA VAL A 318 -22.18 -18.27 12.81
C VAL A 318 -22.91 -17.01 13.30
N LYS A 319 -22.47 -16.46 14.43
CA LYS A 319 -23.00 -15.22 15.00
C LYS A 319 -21.87 -14.18 14.99
N PRO A 320 -22.11 -12.93 14.57
CA PRO A 320 -21.11 -11.88 14.73
C PRO A 320 -20.80 -11.69 16.21
N VAL A 321 -19.53 -11.39 16.53
CA VAL A 321 -19.16 -10.87 17.84
C VAL A 321 -19.67 -9.42 17.91
N GLU A 322 -20.56 -9.12 18.86
CA GLU A 322 -21.08 -7.77 19.08
C GLU A 322 -20.27 -7.11 20.20
N ASP A 323 -19.24 -6.34 19.84
CA ASP A 323 -18.38 -5.66 20.79
C ASP A 323 -17.79 -4.37 20.20
N ALA A 324 -17.06 -3.61 21.01
CA ALA A 324 -16.20 -2.55 20.53
C ALA A 324 -15.02 -3.08 19.71
N PHE A 325 -14.43 -2.24 18.87
CA PHE A 325 -13.17 -2.54 18.22
C PHE A 325 -12.12 -2.90 19.29
N PRO A 326 -11.49 -4.09 19.21
CA PRO A 326 -10.64 -4.56 20.30
C PRO A 326 -9.40 -3.68 20.49
N ALA A 327 -9.11 -3.34 21.75
CA ALA A 327 -7.91 -2.60 22.13
C ALA A 327 -6.70 -3.54 22.27
N GLY A 328 -5.61 -3.23 21.55
CA GLY A 328 -4.38 -4.03 21.51
C GLY A 328 -4.44 -5.26 20.61
N ASP A 329 -3.30 -5.61 20.03
CA ASP A 329 -3.19 -6.63 18.97
C ASP A 329 -3.62 -8.02 19.45
N GLU A 330 -3.24 -8.47 20.66
CA GLU A 330 -3.63 -9.77 21.20
C GLU A 330 -5.16 -10.03 21.13
N LYS A 331 -5.97 -9.00 21.36
CA LYS A 331 -7.44 -9.13 21.26
C LYS A 331 -7.94 -9.09 19.82
N ARG A 332 -7.26 -8.38 18.95
CA ARG A 332 -7.60 -8.29 17.52
C ARG A 332 -7.25 -9.60 16.81
N GLU A 333 -6.08 -10.17 17.11
CA GLU A 333 -5.66 -11.50 16.68
C GLU A 333 -6.69 -12.56 17.08
N SER A 334 -7.23 -12.48 18.30
CA SER A 334 -8.27 -13.39 18.77
C SER A 334 -9.58 -13.36 17.96
N LEU A 335 -9.74 -12.37 17.07
CA LEU A 335 -10.90 -12.17 16.21
C LEU A 335 -10.53 -12.10 14.72
N GLU A 336 -9.27 -12.38 14.34
CA GLU A 336 -8.84 -12.32 12.96
C GLU A 336 -9.66 -13.27 12.06
N GLY A 337 -10.25 -12.76 10.99
CA GLY A 337 -11.09 -13.50 10.05
C GLY A 337 -12.50 -13.79 10.57
N MET A 338 -12.87 -13.34 11.77
CA MET A 338 -14.21 -13.52 12.33
C MET A 338 -15.16 -12.39 11.95
N LEU A 339 -16.45 -12.69 11.95
CA LEU A 339 -17.50 -11.67 11.88
C LEU A 339 -17.56 -10.85 13.17
N LEU A 340 -17.47 -9.53 13.00
CA LEU A 340 -17.62 -8.53 14.04
C LEU A 340 -18.77 -7.58 13.67
N GLN A 341 -19.60 -7.24 14.64
CA GLN A 341 -20.55 -6.14 14.57
C GLN A 341 -20.07 -5.06 15.54
N PRO A 342 -19.34 -4.04 15.06
CA PRO A 342 -18.93 -2.92 15.90
C PRO A 342 -20.15 -2.30 16.59
N SER A 343 -20.05 -2.14 17.90
CA SER A 343 -21.14 -1.67 18.77
C SER A 343 -21.12 -0.16 18.99
N GLU A 344 -19.98 0.48 18.73
CA GLU A 344 -19.72 1.90 18.82
C GLU A 344 -19.74 2.57 17.44
N SER A 345 -19.98 3.88 17.45
CA SER A 345 -19.68 4.73 16.30
C SER A 345 -18.18 5.02 16.27
N LEU A 346 -17.60 5.03 15.07
CA LEU A 346 -16.21 5.38 14.86
C LEU A 346 -16.10 6.71 14.13
N THR A 347 -15.04 7.47 14.38
CA THR A 347 -14.84 8.76 13.72
C THR A 347 -14.05 8.56 12.43
N VAL A 348 -14.52 9.08 11.31
CA VAL A 348 -13.75 9.14 10.05
C VAL A 348 -12.51 10.02 10.28
N ALA A 349 -11.32 9.42 10.20
CA ALA A 349 -10.05 10.09 10.42
C ALA A 349 -9.38 10.50 9.10
N ASP A 350 -9.50 9.68 8.05
CA ASP A 350 -8.93 9.95 6.72
C ASP A 350 -9.82 9.35 5.63
N ASN A 351 -9.91 10.02 4.48
CA ASN A 351 -10.61 9.58 3.27
C ASN A 351 -9.76 9.74 2.00
N TYR A 352 -8.45 9.94 2.13
CA TYR A 352 -7.52 10.18 1.02
C TYR A 352 -7.46 8.97 0.07
N ASN A 353 -7.38 7.76 0.61
CA ASN A 353 -7.30 6.54 -0.19
C ASN A 353 -8.61 6.10 -0.82
N THR A 354 -9.75 6.70 -0.48
CA THR A 354 -11.07 6.28 -1.00
C THR A 354 -11.12 6.29 -2.52
N ASN A 355 -10.49 7.27 -3.18
CA ASN A 355 -10.47 7.38 -4.65
C ASN A 355 -9.48 6.42 -5.33
N THR A 356 -8.55 5.83 -4.59
CA THR A 356 -7.52 4.93 -5.13
C THR A 356 -7.85 3.48 -4.83
N TYR A 357 -8.22 3.16 -3.60
CA TYR A 357 -8.36 1.80 -3.07
C TYR A 357 -9.71 1.55 -2.38
N GLY A 358 -10.67 2.49 -2.43
CA GLY A 358 -11.96 2.29 -1.76
C GLY A 358 -11.91 2.37 -0.23
N GLU A 359 -10.76 2.71 0.34
CA GLU A 359 -10.52 2.73 1.80
C GLU A 359 -10.94 4.03 2.49
N VAL A 360 -11.39 3.92 3.73
CA VAL A 360 -11.61 5.03 4.68
C VAL A 360 -10.97 4.67 6.01
N VAL A 361 -10.16 5.56 6.59
CA VAL A 361 -9.57 5.33 7.91
C VAL A 361 -10.55 5.80 8.99
N LEU A 362 -10.80 4.94 9.96
CA LEU A 362 -11.65 5.19 11.12
C LEU A 362 -10.81 5.21 12.40
N ALA A 363 -11.28 5.97 13.39
CA ALA A 363 -10.68 6.08 14.71
C ALA A 363 -11.69 5.74 15.80
N THR A 364 -11.26 4.95 16.77
CA THR A 364 -12.00 4.76 18.02
C THR A 364 -11.91 6.00 18.92
N GLY A 365 -12.86 6.12 19.85
CA GLY A 365 -12.89 7.20 20.82
C GLY A 365 -13.33 8.55 20.24
N GLU A 366 -13.05 9.62 20.99
CA GLU A 366 -13.42 10.99 20.58
C GLU A 366 -12.40 11.58 19.61
N GLY A 367 -12.89 12.22 18.54
CA GLY A 367 -12.06 12.97 17.60
C GLY A 367 -11.32 12.10 16.58
N THR A 368 -10.43 12.74 15.81
CA THR A 368 -9.65 12.13 14.73
C THR A 368 -8.27 11.67 15.23
N LEU A 369 -7.46 11.13 14.32
CA LEU A 369 -6.05 10.82 14.56
C LEU A 369 -5.21 12.07 14.25
N ASP A 370 -4.69 12.73 15.28
CA ASP A 370 -3.90 13.95 15.11
C ASP A 370 -2.50 13.61 14.58
N GLN A 371 -2.01 14.37 13.58
CA GLN A 371 -0.63 14.26 13.15
C GLN A 371 0.29 14.59 14.34
N PRO A 372 1.18 13.67 14.78
CA PRO A 372 1.88 13.86 16.05
C PRO A 372 2.71 15.15 16.13
N THR A 373 3.25 15.59 14.99
CA THR A 373 4.08 16.80 14.89
C THR A 373 3.29 18.10 14.88
N ASP A 374 1.97 18.06 14.71
CA ASP A 374 1.11 19.24 14.81
C ASP A 374 0.82 19.59 16.28
N VAL A 375 0.85 18.57 17.15
CA VAL A 375 0.59 18.70 18.60
C VAL A 375 1.89 18.78 19.40
N HIS A 376 2.91 18.01 18.99
CA HIS A 376 4.19 17.88 19.69
C HIS A 376 5.38 18.18 18.79
N ARG A 377 6.54 18.51 19.37
CA ARG A 377 7.74 18.75 18.57
C ARG A 377 8.24 17.44 17.94
N PRO A 378 8.77 17.46 16.71
CA PRO A 378 9.33 16.27 16.09
C PRO A 378 10.40 15.59 16.97
N GLY A 379 10.30 14.27 17.12
CA GLY A 379 11.27 13.43 17.82
C GLY A 379 11.15 13.39 19.36
N THR A 380 10.17 14.09 19.96
CA THR A 380 9.97 14.01 21.42
C THR A 380 9.24 12.73 21.84
N PRO A 381 9.38 12.26 23.10
CA PRO A 381 8.63 11.10 23.60
C PRO A 381 7.11 11.26 23.49
N GLU A 382 6.59 12.49 23.63
CA GLU A 382 5.17 12.78 23.51
C GLU A 382 4.66 12.57 22.07
N ALA A 383 5.44 12.98 21.06
CA ALA A 383 5.10 12.72 19.66
C ALA A 383 5.05 11.21 19.36
N LYS A 384 6.00 10.43 19.89
CA LYS A 384 6.02 8.97 19.75
C LYS A 384 4.86 8.29 20.49
N ALA A 385 4.48 8.82 21.65
CA ALA A 385 3.36 8.29 22.41
C ALA A 385 2.03 8.52 21.67
N LEU A 386 1.85 9.71 21.06
CA LEU A 386 0.67 10.01 20.24
C LEU A 386 0.64 9.17 18.95
N GLU A 387 1.78 8.91 18.33
CA GLU A 387 1.87 7.98 17.20
C GLU A 387 1.41 6.56 17.58
N ALA A 388 1.89 6.03 18.71
CA ALA A 388 1.47 4.72 19.21
C ALA A 388 -0.03 4.70 19.60
N GLU A 389 -0.53 5.78 20.20
CA GLU A 389 -1.96 5.93 20.51
C GLU A 389 -2.82 5.95 19.23
N ASN A 390 -2.38 6.65 18.18
CA ASN A 390 -3.09 6.68 16.91
C ASN A 390 -3.16 5.28 16.30
N LEU A 391 -2.06 4.54 16.29
CA LEU A 391 -2.03 3.16 15.77
C LEU A 391 -2.96 2.21 16.57
N ASP A 392 -3.09 2.40 17.88
CA ASP A 392 -4.04 1.63 18.69
C ASP A 392 -5.50 2.04 18.45
N ARG A 393 -5.75 3.24 17.94
CA ARG A 393 -7.12 3.73 17.64
C ARG A 393 -7.56 3.49 16.21
N GLU A 394 -6.62 3.30 15.31
CA GLU A 394 -6.82 3.23 13.87
C GLU A 394 -7.40 1.88 13.42
N VAL A 395 -8.35 1.93 12.50
CA VAL A 395 -8.83 0.77 11.73
C VAL A 395 -9.27 1.22 10.34
N VAL A 396 -8.89 0.47 9.31
CA VAL A 396 -9.29 0.76 7.93
C VAL A 396 -10.66 0.16 7.65
N LEU A 397 -11.59 0.94 7.14
CA LEU A 397 -12.81 0.44 6.52
C LEU A 397 -12.55 0.27 5.02
N ASP A 398 -12.55 -0.97 4.55
CA ASP A 398 -12.18 -1.34 3.18
C ASP A 398 -13.40 -1.62 2.29
N ASP A 399 -13.21 -1.85 1.00
CA ASP A 399 -14.26 -2.21 0.05
C ASP A 399 -14.27 -3.70 -0.34
N GLY A 400 -13.43 -4.53 0.26
CA GLY A 400 -13.32 -5.95 -0.08
C GLY A 400 -12.63 -6.17 -1.43
N ALA A 401 -11.67 -5.32 -1.79
CA ALA A 401 -10.90 -5.42 -3.02
C ALA A 401 -9.45 -4.92 -2.87
N THR A 402 -8.56 -5.38 -3.75
CA THR A 402 -7.17 -4.93 -3.88
C THR A 402 -6.96 -4.07 -5.13
N VAL A 403 -8.05 -3.71 -5.83
CA VAL A 403 -7.98 -2.96 -7.09
C VAL A 403 -7.61 -1.51 -6.86
N ASN A 404 -6.77 -0.98 -7.75
CA ASN A 404 -6.53 0.44 -7.83
C ASN A 404 -7.49 1.07 -8.85
N PHE A 405 -8.50 1.83 -8.40
CA PHE A 405 -9.52 2.48 -9.24
C PHE A 405 -8.95 3.49 -10.26
N LEU A 406 -7.70 3.95 -10.07
CA LEU A 406 -7.00 4.82 -11.02
C LEU A 406 -6.28 4.05 -12.13
N LYS A 407 -6.17 2.73 -12.02
CA LYS A 407 -5.52 1.85 -13.00
C LYS A 407 -6.51 0.85 -13.60
N ALA A 408 -7.17 0.08 -12.74
CA ALA A 408 -8.27 -0.82 -13.04
C ALA A 408 -9.60 -0.15 -12.64
N ASP A 409 -10.74 -0.68 -13.08
CA ASP A 409 -12.08 -0.32 -12.57
C ASP A 409 -12.44 1.18 -12.59
N LYS A 410 -11.84 1.95 -13.50
CA LYS A 410 -12.06 3.40 -13.67
C LYS A 410 -13.52 3.80 -13.95
N ASP A 411 -14.30 2.86 -14.48
CA ASP A 411 -15.70 3.04 -14.85
C ASP A 411 -16.67 2.53 -13.76
N ILE A 412 -16.15 1.92 -12.69
CA ILE A 412 -16.94 1.46 -11.55
C ILE A 412 -17.07 2.61 -10.54
N PRO A 413 -18.29 2.94 -10.08
CA PRO A 413 -18.48 3.93 -9.02
C PRO A 413 -17.79 3.52 -7.72
N LEU A 414 -17.11 4.48 -7.09
CA LEU A 414 -16.41 4.27 -5.81
C LEU A 414 -17.38 3.94 -4.66
N PRO A 415 -16.96 3.12 -3.69
CA PRO A 415 -17.71 2.84 -2.47
C PRO A 415 -17.82 4.08 -1.57
N TYR A 416 -18.75 4.06 -0.60
CA TYR A 416 -18.93 5.05 0.48
C TYR A 416 -19.34 6.48 0.07
N LEU A 417 -19.22 6.85 -1.20
CA LEU A 417 -19.50 8.21 -1.66
C LEU A 417 -21.01 8.46 -1.80
N ASN A 418 -21.52 9.36 -0.98
CA ASN A 418 -22.90 9.84 -1.00
C ASN A 418 -22.92 11.38 -1.05
N LYS A 419 -23.88 11.99 -1.77
CA LYS A 419 -23.98 13.45 -1.93
C LYS A 419 -24.77 14.11 -0.81
N GLU A 420 -25.73 13.38 -0.26
CA GLU A 420 -26.59 13.77 0.85
C GLU A 420 -25.83 13.64 2.18
N ASP A 421 -25.16 12.51 2.40
CA ASP A 421 -24.38 12.19 3.61
C ASP A 421 -22.91 11.90 3.25
N PRO A 422 -22.10 12.91 2.92
CA PRO A 422 -20.74 12.70 2.44
C PRO A 422 -19.81 12.15 3.53
N VAL A 423 -18.96 11.19 3.17
CA VAL A 423 -17.86 10.71 4.02
C VAL A 423 -16.81 11.81 4.21
N ARG A 424 -16.79 12.39 5.41
CA ARG A 424 -15.93 13.54 5.75
C ARG A 424 -15.15 13.24 7.01
N VAL A 425 -13.91 13.71 7.07
CA VAL A 425 -13.11 13.71 8.30
C VAL A 425 -13.91 14.38 9.43
N GLY A 426 -14.00 13.70 10.56
CA GLY A 426 -14.83 14.07 11.72
C GLY A 426 -16.27 13.56 11.70
N ALA A 427 -16.75 12.98 10.60
CA ALA A 427 -18.06 12.32 10.57
C ALA A 427 -18.05 11.01 11.37
N GLN A 428 -19.20 10.64 11.93
CA GLN A 428 -19.38 9.36 12.60
C GLN A 428 -19.79 8.29 11.58
N ALA A 429 -19.06 7.19 11.55
CA ALA A 429 -19.41 5.95 10.87
C ALA A 429 -20.19 5.06 11.84
N ASN A 430 -21.42 4.71 11.46
CA ASN A 430 -22.30 3.84 12.23
C ASN A 430 -22.50 2.52 11.48
N PHE A 431 -22.07 1.42 12.08
CA PHE A 431 -22.20 0.10 11.46
C PHE A 431 -23.65 -0.39 11.55
N THR A 432 -24.21 -0.76 10.41
CA THR A 432 -25.57 -1.29 10.24
C THR A 432 -25.57 -2.77 9.89
N SER A 433 -24.41 -3.35 9.60
CA SER A 433 -24.24 -4.78 9.32
C SER A 433 -22.86 -5.25 9.75
N PRO A 434 -22.67 -6.56 10.00
CA PRO A 434 -21.39 -7.12 10.37
C PRO A 434 -20.33 -6.98 9.26
N VAL A 435 -19.09 -6.95 9.68
CA VAL A 435 -17.87 -6.94 8.86
C VAL A 435 -16.96 -8.06 9.31
N VAL A 436 -15.99 -8.46 8.48
CA VAL A 436 -14.90 -9.34 8.92
C VAL A 436 -13.76 -8.47 9.43
N LEU A 437 -13.20 -8.80 10.60
CA LEU A 437 -11.96 -8.19 11.06
C LEU A 437 -10.78 -8.90 10.41
N GLY A 438 -10.02 -8.21 9.56
CA GLY A 438 -8.81 -8.74 8.94
C GLY A 438 -7.57 -7.92 9.29
N PHE A 439 -6.42 -8.41 8.87
CA PHE A 439 -5.14 -7.74 8.95
C PHE A 439 -4.43 -7.83 7.60
N ASP A 440 -3.95 -6.71 7.06
CA ASP A 440 -3.00 -6.71 5.95
C ASP A 440 -2.20 -5.41 5.95
N HIS A 441 -1.03 -5.41 5.29
CA HIS A 441 -0.17 -4.24 5.14
C HIS A 441 0.07 -3.47 6.46
N GLU A 442 0.25 -4.21 7.56
CA GLU A 442 0.45 -3.68 8.92
C GLU A 442 -0.76 -2.90 9.48
N LYS A 443 -1.97 -3.18 8.98
CA LYS A 443 -3.21 -2.50 9.34
C LYS A 443 -4.33 -3.48 9.65
N TRP A 444 -5.02 -3.22 10.75
CA TRP A 444 -6.32 -3.82 11.05
C TRP A 444 -7.40 -3.19 10.17
N ARG A 445 -8.30 -4.04 9.68
CA ARG A 445 -9.30 -3.64 8.69
C ARG A 445 -10.64 -4.31 8.90
N PHE A 446 -11.69 -3.55 8.60
CA PHE A 446 -13.04 -4.04 8.45
C PHE A 446 -13.32 -4.31 6.98
N GLN A 447 -13.40 -5.59 6.65
CA GLN A 447 -13.79 -6.05 5.33
C GLN A 447 -15.32 -6.20 5.26
N PRO A 448 -16.01 -5.60 4.28
CA PRO A 448 -17.42 -5.91 4.03
C PRO A 448 -17.54 -7.38 3.63
N THR A 449 -18.67 -8.03 3.88
CA THR A 449 -18.80 -9.48 3.62
C THR A 449 -18.81 -9.84 2.13
N THR A 450 -18.93 -8.84 1.26
CA THR A 450 -18.78 -8.95 -0.19
C THR A 450 -18.11 -7.67 -0.69
N ARG A 451 -17.46 -7.75 -1.86
CA ARG A 451 -16.92 -6.57 -2.52
C ARG A 451 -17.97 -5.45 -2.62
N LEU A 452 -17.63 -4.28 -2.11
CA LEU A 452 -18.44 -3.07 -2.12
C LEU A 452 -18.00 -2.15 -3.27
N THR A 453 -18.97 -1.60 -3.96
CA THR A 453 -18.83 -0.55 -4.97
C THR A 453 -19.97 0.44 -4.79
N GLY A 454 -19.92 1.59 -5.47
CA GLY A 454 -21.05 2.51 -5.47
C GLY A 454 -22.32 1.93 -6.11
N ASP A 455 -22.20 0.90 -6.96
CA ASP A 455 -23.34 0.27 -7.65
C ASP A 455 -24.14 -0.68 -6.74
N ASN A 456 -23.51 -1.30 -5.74
CA ASN A 456 -24.15 -2.24 -4.83
C ASN A 456 -24.27 -1.73 -3.38
N ALA A 457 -23.91 -0.46 -3.13
CA ALA A 457 -23.88 0.13 -1.79
C ALA A 457 -25.21 -0.01 -1.01
N GLU A 458 -26.36 0.13 -1.67
CA GLU A 458 -27.67 -0.06 -1.01
C GLU A 458 -27.87 -1.45 -0.42
N ALA A 459 -27.21 -2.47 -0.97
CA ALA A 459 -27.38 -3.87 -0.58
C ALA A 459 -26.33 -4.33 0.43
N VAL A 460 -25.08 -3.85 0.32
CA VAL A 460 -23.94 -4.46 1.03
C VAL A 460 -23.11 -3.49 1.86
N GLN A 461 -23.36 -2.18 1.81
CA GLN A 461 -22.57 -1.21 2.57
C GLN A 461 -22.77 -1.43 4.09
N PRO A 462 -21.69 -1.69 4.86
CA PRO A 462 -21.81 -2.04 6.26
C PRO A 462 -22.03 -0.83 7.17
N THR A 463 -21.80 0.40 6.67
CA THR A 463 -21.79 1.63 7.45
C THR A 463 -22.66 2.74 6.87
N SER A 464 -23.13 3.63 7.75
CA SER A 464 -23.71 4.92 7.38
C SER A 464 -22.90 6.05 8.01
N PHE A 465 -22.77 7.17 7.29
CA PHE A 465 -22.01 8.33 7.76
C PHE A 465 -22.95 9.47 8.16
N THR A 466 -22.64 10.17 9.23
CA THR A 466 -23.38 11.38 9.61
C THR A 466 -22.91 12.59 8.80
N ASP A 467 -23.82 13.37 8.22
CA ASP A 467 -23.43 14.65 7.64
C ASP A 467 -23.03 15.66 8.73
N THR A 468 -21.75 16.04 8.75
CA THR A 468 -21.18 17.05 9.64
C THR A 468 -21.14 18.44 9.01
N ARG A 469 -21.74 18.63 7.83
CA ARG A 469 -21.79 19.93 7.16
C ARG A 469 -22.72 20.89 7.89
N THR A 470 -22.17 22.04 8.27
CA THR A 470 -22.99 23.19 8.67
C THR A 470 -23.32 24.04 7.43
N GLU A 471 -24.52 24.61 7.41
CA GLU A 471 -24.95 25.55 6.35
C GLU A 471 -24.13 26.85 6.39
N THR A 472 -23.75 27.29 7.59
CA THR A 472 -22.92 28.48 7.82
C THR A 472 -21.99 28.25 9.01
N PRO A 473 -20.81 28.90 9.05
CA PRO A 473 -19.95 28.89 10.22
C PRO A 473 -20.67 29.39 11.48
N GLU A 474 -20.25 28.92 12.66
CA GLU A 474 -20.77 29.42 13.93
C GLU A 474 -20.38 30.89 14.15
N ALA A 475 -21.28 31.66 14.77
CA ALA A 475 -21.03 33.05 15.09
C ALA A 475 -20.06 33.17 16.27
N VAL A 476 -18.80 33.51 15.98
CA VAL A 476 -17.76 33.78 17.00
C VAL A 476 -17.74 35.24 17.50
N GLY A 477 -18.62 36.08 16.98
CA GLY A 477 -18.65 37.53 17.21
C GLY A 477 -17.63 38.30 16.36
N GLY A 478 -17.44 39.59 16.65
CA GLY A 478 -16.55 40.48 15.89
C GLY A 478 -17.29 41.38 14.88
N GLN A 479 -16.53 42.28 14.25
CA GLN A 479 -17.03 43.23 13.24
C GLN A 479 -16.59 42.88 11.81
N VAL A 480 -15.65 41.95 11.68
CA VAL A 480 -14.96 41.58 10.44
C VAL A 480 -14.73 40.07 10.49
N SER A 481 -14.92 39.39 9.37
CA SER A 481 -14.59 37.97 9.19
C SER A 481 -13.33 37.82 8.34
N LEU A 482 -12.46 36.90 8.74
CA LEU A 482 -11.21 36.60 8.05
C LEU A 482 -11.24 35.14 7.62
N ALA A 483 -10.78 34.86 6.40
CA ALA A 483 -10.61 33.50 5.92
C ALA A 483 -9.29 33.33 5.16
N SER A 484 -8.83 32.09 5.07
CA SER A 484 -7.76 31.66 4.18
C SER A 484 -8.33 30.61 3.23
N PHE A 485 -7.97 30.68 1.95
CA PHE A 485 -8.42 29.72 0.95
C PHE A 485 -7.32 29.44 -0.07
N ASN A 486 -6.79 28.21 -0.06
CA ASN A 486 -5.96 27.71 -1.14
C ASN A 486 -6.86 27.37 -2.33
N VAL A 487 -6.64 28.04 -3.47
CA VAL A 487 -7.48 27.90 -4.67
C VAL A 487 -6.95 26.87 -5.68
N LEU A 488 -5.94 26.08 -5.28
CA LEU A 488 -5.37 24.96 -6.01
C LEU A 488 -4.90 25.34 -7.42
N ASN A 489 -3.84 26.16 -7.48
CA ASN A 489 -3.24 26.73 -8.69
C ASN A 489 -4.26 27.43 -9.62
N TYR A 490 -4.80 28.57 -9.20
CA TYR A 490 -5.62 29.41 -10.09
C TYR A 490 -4.73 30.21 -11.04
N PHE A 491 -4.63 29.72 -12.28
CA PHE A 491 -3.84 30.30 -13.36
C PHE A 491 -4.76 30.72 -14.51
N THR A 492 -4.64 31.97 -14.94
CA THR A 492 -5.33 32.47 -16.14
C THR A 492 -4.54 32.19 -17.41
N THR A 493 -3.23 31.95 -17.27
CA THR A 493 -2.35 31.42 -18.30
C THR A 493 -2.51 29.90 -18.33
N THR A 494 -3.30 29.43 -19.28
CA THR A 494 -3.65 28.02 -19.45
C THR A 494 -2.55 27.25 -20.18
N GLY A 495 -2.45 25.95 -19.91
CA GLY A 495 -1.37 25.13 -20.46
C GLY A 495 -1.32 25.08 -21.99
N ASP A 496 -2.47 25.09 -22.66
CA ASP A 496 -2.59 25.12 -24.12
C ASP A 496 -2.04 26.40 -24.78
N GLN A 497 -1.79 27.45 -23.99
CA GLN A 497 -1.12 28.67 -24.43
C GLN A 497 0.41 28.54 -24.46
N LEU A 498 0.96 27.48 -23.85
CA LEU A 498 2.39 27.26 -23.71
C LEU A 498 2.84 25.98 -24.45
N SER A 499 4.07 25.98 -24.93
CA SER A 499 4.67 24.80 -25.54
C SER A 499 5.27 23.86 -24.50
N GLY A 500 5.10 22.55 -24.67
CA GLY A 500 5.75 21.53 -23.85
C GLY A 500 4.99 21.10 -22.61
N CYS A 501 3.82 21.69 -22.33
CA CYS A 501 2.97 21.27 -21.23
C CYS A 501 2.49 19.82 -21.41
N GLN A 502 2.43 19.12 -20.28
CA GLN A 502 1.82 17.80 -20.11
C GLN A 502 0.59 17.96 -19.21
N TYR A 503 -0.39 17.07 -19.35
CA TYR A 503 -1.69 17.22 -18.70
C TYR A 503 -2.07 15.99 -17.88
N TYR A 504 -2.90 16.20 -16.87
CA TYR A 504 -3.76 15.17 -16.33
C TYR A 504 -5.08 15.17 -17.10
N ASP A 505 -5.49 13.99 -17.53
CA ASP A 505 -6.71 13.78 -18.29
C ASP A 505 -7.81 13.22 -17.39
N ASP A 506 -9.06 13.61 -17.64
CA ASP A 506 -10.20 12.93 -17.05
C ASP A 506 -10.46 11.58 -17.74
N ARG A 507 -11.48 10.84 -17.25
CA ARG A 507 -11.84 9.53 -17.80
C ARG A 507 -12.25 9.56 -19.28
N GLU A 508 -12.70 10.72 -19.77
CA GLU A 508 -13.10 10.91 -21.17
C GLU A 508 -11.91 11.32 -22.05
N GLY A 509 -10.73 11.50 -21.46
CA GLY A 509 -9.52 11.94 -22.14
C GLY A 509 -9.42 13.47 -22.30
N ASN A 510 -10.24 14.25 -21.60
CA ASN A 510 -10.15 15.71 -21.66
C ASN A 510 -8.98 16.19 -20.79
N HIS A 511 -8.13 17.06 -21.34
CA HIS A 511 -7.06 17.71 -20.57
C HIS A 511 -7.67 18.63 -19.49
N ILE A 512 -7.43 18.34 -18.21
CA ILE A 512 -8.02 19.08 -17.09
C ILE A 512 -7.04 20.09 -16.49
N THR A 513 -5.87 19.63 -16.05
CA THR A 513 -4.88 20.50 -15.39
C THR A 513 -3.48 20.16 -15.88
N VAL A 514 -2.58 21.14 -15.84
CA VAL A 514 -1.18 20.95 -16.21
C VAL A 514 -0.51 20.06 -15.17
N ARG A 515 0.08 18.95 -15.65
CA ARG A 515 0.88 18.01 -14.85
C ARG A 515 2.34 18.46 -14.74
N GLY A 516 2.86 19.15 -15.74
CA GLY A 516 4.26 19.56 -15.81
C GLY A 516 4.71 19.88 -17.23
N GLY A 517 6.03 19.90 -17.46
CA GLY A 517 6.63 20.14 -18.79
C GLY A 517 6.66 21.61 -19.25
N CYS A 518 5.95 22.49 -18.55
CA CYS A 518 5.97 23.94 -18.74
C CYS A 518 5.81 24.66 -17.38
N ASP A 519 5.78 25.99 -17.37
CA ASP A 519 5.71 26.79 -16.14
C ASP A 519 4.28 27.03 -15.63
N ALA A 520 3.25 26.80 -16.45
CA ALA A 520 1.87 26.80 -15.95
C ALA A 520 1.63 25.67 -14.93
N ARG A 521 0.76 25.91 -13.95
CA ARG A 521 0.40 24.95 -12.88
C ARG A 521 -1.10 24.71 -12.71
N GLY A 522 -1.94 25.48 -13.40
CA GLY A 522 -3.40 25.39 -13.31
C GLY A 522 -4.04 24.72 -14.52
N ALA A 523 -5.23 25.22 -14.88
CA ALA A 523 -6.07 24.65 -15.92
C ALA A 523 -5.35 24.40 -17.27
N ALA A 524 -5.68 23.26 -17.89
CA ALA A 524 -5.09 22.86 -19.16
C ALA A 524 -5.48 23.77 -20.33
N ASN A 525 -6.70 24.30 -20.32
CA ASN A 525 -7.29 25.14 -21.36
C ASN A 525 -8.40 26.02 -20.77
N VAL A 526 -9.00 26.88 -21.59
CA VAL A 526 -10.04 27.83 -21.16
C VAL A 526 -11.28 27.15 -20.56
N GLU A 527 -11.70 26.00 -21.08
CA GLU A 527 -12.88 25.28 -20.57
C GLU A 527 -12.62 24.71 -19.16
N SER A 528 -11.41 24.18 -18.95
CA SER A 528 -10.96 23.73 -17.63
C SER A 528 -10.77 24.90 -16.66
N LEU A 529 -10.34 26.07 -17.13
CA LEU A 529 -10.26 27.29 -16.32
C LEU A 529 -11.65 27.76 -15.90
N GLU A 530 -12.61 27.85 -16.82
CA GLU A 530 -13.99 28.25 -16.51
C GLU A 530 -14.62 27.30 -15.48
N ARG A 531 -14.33 26.00 -15.57
CA ARG A 531 -14.78 24.99 -14.60
C ARG A 531 -14.20 25.21 -13.21
N GLN A 532 -12.89 25.48 -13.12
CA GLN A 532 -12.19 25.77 -11.86
C GLN A 532 -12.70 27.09 -11.25
N GLU A 533 -12.74 28.13 -12.06
CA GLU A 533 -13.14 29.49 -11.69
C GLU A 533 -14.58 29.53 -11.18
N THR A 534 -15.52 28.84 -11.84
CA THR A 534 -16.91 28.75 -11.38
C THR A 534 -17.01 28.19 -9.96
N LYS A 535 -16.20 27.16 -9.63
CA LYS A 535 -16.17 26.56 -8.29
C LYS A 535 -15.55 27.51 -7.26
N ILE A 536 -14.42 28.13 -7.58
CA ILE A 536 -13.72 29.08 -6.70
C ILE A 536 -14.62 30.29 -6.41
N VAL A 537 -15.21 30.89 -7.45
CA VAL A 537 -16.10 32.06 -7.33
C VAL A 537 -17.32 31.72 -6.49
N THR A 538 -17.93 30.55 -6.71
CA THR A 538 -19.07 30.10 -5.89
C THR A 538 -18.66 29.91 -4.43
N ALA A 539 -17.49 29.31 -4.16
CA ALA A 539 -17.00 29.08 -2.81
C ALA A 539 -16.71 30.40 -2.08
N ILE A 540 -15.97 31.33 -2.68
CA ILE A 540 -15.63 32.63 -2.07
C ILE A 540 -16.90 33.47 -1.82
N ASN A 541 -17.82 33.56 -2.79
CA ASN A 541 -19.05 34.34 -2.62
C ASN A 541 -19.99 33.75 -1.56
N LYS A 542 -19.98 32.42 -1.35
CA LYS A 542 -20.73 31.77 -0.27
C LYS A 542 -20.05 31.90 1.09
N LEU A 543 -18.72 31.84 1.12
CA LEU A 543 -17.92 32.04 2.33
C LEU A 543 -18.13 33.44 2.90
N ASP A 544 -18.25 34.44 2.01
CA ASP A 544 -18.68 35.81 2.33
C ASP A 544 -17.87 36.47 3.47
N ALA A 545 -16.56 36.21 3.50
CA ALA A 545 -15.68 36.82 4.48
C ALA A 545 -15.36 38.28 4.11
N SER A 546 -15.11 39.13 5.11
CA SER A 546 -14.67 40.51 4.90
C SER A 546 -13.30 40.59 4.22
N VAL A 547 -12.39 39.67 4.56
CA VAL A 547 -11.05 39.51 3.96
C VAL A 547 -10.78 38.04 3.71
N VAL A 548 -10.26 37.70 2.53
CA VAL A 548 -9.79 36.35 2.20
C VAL A 548 -8.33 36.41 1.78
N SER A 549 -7.49 35.65 2.49
CA SER A 549 -6.13 35.34 2.06
C SER A 549 -6.15 34.17 1.09
N LEU A 550 -5.64 34.39 -0.11
CA LEU A 550 -5.58 33.40 -1.18
C LEU A 550 -4.17 32.83 -1.28
N MET A 551 -4.08 31.51 -1.43
CA MET A 551 -2.86 30.79 -1.76
C MET A 551 -3.01 30.17 -3.14
N GLU A 552 -1.88 29.98 -3.83
CA GLU A 552 -1.85 29.39 -5.16
C GLU A 552 -2.50 30.24 -6.27
N ILE A 553 -2.28 31.55 -6.23
CA ILE A 553 -2.61 32.47 -7.34
C ILE A 553 -1.42 32.55 -8.29
N GLU A 554 -1.67 32.57 -9.60
CA GLU A 554 -0.64 32.81 -10.60
C GLU A 554 0.10 34.14 -10.34
N ASN A 555 1.43 34.06 -10.29
CA ASN A 555 2.31 35.20 -10.45
C ASN A 555 2.43 35.52 -11.95
N SER A 556 1.48 36.30 -12.46
CA SER A 556 1.34 36.58 -13.89
C SER A 556 2.54 37.31 -14.51
N ALA A 557 3.43 37.88 -13.68
CA ALA A 557 4.70 38.45 -14.14
C ALA A 557 5.61 37.40 -14.81
N ALA A 558 5.58 36.15 -14.34
CA ALA A 558 6.33 35.04 -14.94
C ALA A 558 5.90 34.74 -16.39
N PHE A 559 4.70 35.17 -16.77
CA PHE A 559 4.12 35.00 -18.11
C PHE A 559 4.11 36.32 -18.91
N GLY A 560 4.88 37.32 -18.48
CA GLY A 560 5.04 38.60 -19.17
C GLY A 560 3.81 39.52 -19.08
N LYS A 561 2.94 39.31 -18.09
CA LYS A 561 1.76 40.13 -17.82
C LYS A 561 1.98 41.00 -16.57
N ASP A 562 0.99 41.83 -16.25
CA ASP A 562 0.93 42.50 -14.95
C ASP A 562 0.88 41.45 -13.82
N ARG A 563 1.60 41.68 -12.70
CA ARG A 563 1.69 40.72 -11.59
C ARG A 563 0.31 40.39 -10.98
N ASP A 564 -0.63 41.32 -11.06
CA ASP A 564 -2.00 41.18 -10.55
C ASP A 564 -3.01 40.71 -11.60
N ASP A 565 -2.62 40.39 -12.84
CA ASP A 565 -3.54 40.03 -13.93
C ASP A 565 -4.50 38.87 -13.56
N ALA A 566 -3.98 37.77 -13.01
CA ALA A 566 -4.80 36.65 -12.57
C ALA A 566 -5.74 37.04 -11.40
N LEU A 567 -5.23 37.76 -10.41
CA LEU A 567 -6.01 38.18 -9.24
C LEU A 567 -7.14 39.15 -9.62
N ALA A 568 -6.83 40.12 -10.48
CA ALA A 568 -7.81 41.06 -11.03
C ALA A 568 -8.88 40.34 -11.85
N THR A 569 -8.49 39.31 -12.61
CA THR A 569 -9.44 38.44 -13.32
C THR A 569 -10.38 37.74 -12.36
N LEU A 570 -9.86 37.13 -11.28
CA LEU A 570 -10.69 36.50 -10.26
C LEU A 570 -11.66 37.48 -9.59
N VAL A 571 -11.18 38.66 -9.17
CA VAL A 571 -12.03 39.70 -8.53
C VAL A 571 -13.12 40.19 -9.47
N LYS A 572 -12.80 40.39 -10.75
CA LYS A 572 -13.81 40.73 -11.75
C LYS A 572 -14.91 39.67 -11.82
N ARG A 573 -14.54 38.39 -11.81
CA ARG A 573 -15.49 37.26 -11.87
C ARG A 573 -16.32 37.13 -10.59
N LEU A 574 -15.71 37.38 -9.44
CA LEU A 574 -16.41 37.45 -8.16
C LEU A 574 -17.49 38.53 -8.18
N ASN A 575 -17.18 39.72 -8.70
CA ASN A 575 -18.10 40.84 -8.82
C ASN A 575 -19.19 40.62 -9.89
N GLU A 576 -18.84 40.02 -11.03
CA GLU A 576 -19.81 39.59 -12.04
C GLU A 576 -20.84 38.62 -11.45
N ALA A 577 -20.39 37.63 -10.67
CA ALA A 577 -21.26 36.67 -10.01
C ALA A 577 -22.07 37.28 -8.85
N ALA A 578 -21.51 38.26 -8.13
CA ALA A 578 -22.21 38.98 -7.07
C ALA A 578 -23.26 39.99 -7.59
N GLY A 579 -23.12 40.43 -8.84
CA GLY A 579 -23.97 41.47 -9.44
C GLY A 579 -23.68 42.89 -8.92
N SER A 580 -22.55 43.08 -8.24
CA SER A 580 -22.10 44.35 -7.66
C SER A 580 -20.58 44.35 -7.47
N GLU A 581 -19.99 45.53 -7.24
CA GLU A 581 -18.59 45.68 -6.81
C GLU A 581 -18.46 45.27 -5.32
N LYS A 582 -18.62 43.98 -5.05
CA LYS A 582 -18.56 43.40 -3.70
C LYS A 582 -17.12 43.19 -3.22
N TRP A 583 -16.21 42.94 -4.15
CA TRP A 583 -14.83 42.56 -3.89
C TRP A 583 -13.86 43.52 -4.54
N ASP A 584 -12.74 43.72 -3.85
CA ASP A 584 -11.54 44.37 -4.34
C ASP A 584 -10.31 43.55 -3.91
N PHE A 585 -9.13 43.84 -4.44
CA PHE A 585 -7.88 43.17 -4.06
C PHE A 585 -6.81 44.15 -3.58
N VAL A 586 -5.87 43.63 -2.78
CA VAL A 586 -4.70 44.40 -2.37
C VAL A 586 -3.66 44.35 -3.49
N ASP A 587 -3.34 45.52 -4.05
CA ASP A 587 -2.32 45.66 -5.09
C ASP A 587 -0.97 45.08 -4.64
N SER A 588 -0.23 44.48 -5.58
CA SER A 588 1.14 44.05 -5.39
C SER A 588 2.05 45.23 -4.99
N PRO A 589 3.07 45.00 -4.15
CA PRO A 589 4.01 46.06 -3.79
C PRO A 589 4.85 46.46 -5.00
N ALA A 590 5.27 47.73 -5.04
CA ALA A 590 6.22 48.18 -6.07
C ALA A 590 7.59 47.49 -5.96
N ALA A 591 7.97 47.08 -4.74
CA ALA A 591 9.18 46.30 -4.48
C ALA A 591 8.81 44.81 -4.38
N VAL A 592 9.29 44.02 -5.34
CA VAL A 592 9.16 42.56 -5.38
C VAL A 592 10.56 41.92 -5.38
N PRO A 593 10.71 40.69 -4.85
CA PRO A 593 11.95 39.94 -4.95
C PRO A 593 12.43 39.78 -6.40
N SER A 594 13.73 39.64 -6.61
CA SER A 594 14.29 39.43 -7.97
C SER A 594 14.01 38.04 -8.52
N ASP A 595 13.71 37.09 -7.64
CA ASP A 595 13.39 35.71 -7.95
C ASP A 595 12.10 35.36 -7.18
N GLU A 596 11.07 35.00 -7.92
CA GLU A 596 9.76 34.64 -7.38
C GLU A 596 9.30 33.34 -8.04
N ASP A 597 8.57 32.53 -7.29
CA ASP A 597 7.84 31.41 -7.86
C ASP A 597 6.76 31.91 -8.84
N VAL A 598 6.33 31.01 -9.74
CA VAL A 598 5.18 31.23 -10.63
C VAL A 598 3.85 31.25 -9.88
N ILE A 599 3.88 30.89 -8.59
CA ILE A 599 2.80 30.93 -7.63
C ILE A 599 3.04 32.04 -6.59
N ARG A 600 1.99 32.73 -6.17
CA ARG A 600 2.02 33.70 -5.08
C ARG A 600 0.79 33.64 -4.17
N THR A 601 0.91 34.29 -3.03
CA THR A 601 -0.24 34.63 -2.17
C THR A 601 -0.85 35.97 -2.57
N ALA A 602 -2.11 36.17 -2.21
CA ALA A 602 -2.87 37.39 -2.47
C ALA A 602 -3.90 37.67 -1.38
N LEU A 603 -4.39 38.90 -1.31
CA LEU A 603 -5.50 39.29 -0.42
C LEU A 603 -6.63 39.89 -1.27
N ILE A 604 -7.85 39.41 -1.06
CA ILE A 604 -9.08 40.07 -1.52
C ILE A 604 -9.90 40.51 -0.31
N TYR A 605 -10.71 41.54 -0.48
CA TYR A 605 -11.50 42.12 0.60
C TYR A 605 -12.79 42.74 0.10
N GLN A 606 -13.75 42.93 1.02
CA GLN A 606 -14.99 43.66 0.72
C GLN A 606 -14.81 45.14 1.07
N PRO A 607 -14.75 46.06 0.08
CA PRO A 607 -14.46 47.47 0.30
C PRO A 607 -15.57 48.21 1.08
N ALA A 608 -16.76 47.61 1.22
CA ALA A 608 -17.83 48.12 2.07
C ALA A 608 -17.55 47.92 3.58
N GLU A 609 -16.65 47.01 3.95
CA GLU A 609 -16.39 46.62 5.34
C GLU A 609 -14.99 47.01 5.81
N VAL A 610 -13.99 46.89 4.93
CA VAL A 610 -12.58 47.11 5.27
C VAL A 610 -11.85 47.80 4.11
N ALA A 611 -10.72 48.42 4.41
CA ALA A 611 -9.85 49.04 3.41
C ALA A 611 -8.37 48.91 3.82
N PRO A 612 -7.44 48.65 2.87
CA PRO A 612 -6.01 48.71 3.12
C PRO A 612 -5.59 50.07 3.69
N GLN A 613 -4.73 50.06 4.70
CA GLN A 613 -4.20 51.31 5.30
C GLN A 613 -2.87 51.75 4.70
N ASN A 614 -2.12 50.82 4.10
CA ASN A 614 -0.81 51.04 3.48
C ASN A 614 -0.67 50.15 2.24
N GLU A 615 0.41 50.35 1.48
CA GLU A 615 0.85 49.40 0.46
C GLU A 615 1.16 48.03 1.07
N SER A 616 1.00 46.97 0.29
CA SER A 616 1.40 45.62 0.69
C SER A 616 2.92 45.52 0.81
N THR A 617 3.42 44.47 1.46
CA THR A 617 4.86 44.19 1.55
C THR A 617 5.07 42.68 1.43
N ILE A 618 6.09 42.28 0.67
CA ILE A 618 6.60 40.91 0.65
C ILE A 618 7.76 40.84 1.64
N LEU A 619 7.69 39.93 2.59
CA LEU A 619 8.76 39.67 3.55
C LEU A 619 9.60 38.52 3.03
N ASP A 620 10.87 38.75 2.75
CA ASP A 620 11.86 37.72 2.43
C ASP A 620 12.76 37.46 3.65
N ASP A 621 13.52 36.36 3.59
CA ASP A 621 14.46 35.94 4.63
C ASP A 621 15.89 36.50 4.42
N GLN A 622 16.04 37.50 3.53
CA GLN A 622 17.31 38.15 3.22
C GLN A 622 17.78 39.16 4.27
#